data_AF-A5HC41-F1
#
_entry.id   AF-A5HC41-F1
#
_cell.length_a   1.000
_cell.length_b   1.000
_cell.length_c   1.000
_cell.angle_alpha   90.00
_cell.angle_beta   90.00
_cell.angle_gamma   90.00
#
_symmetry.space_group_name_H-M   'P 1'
#
loop_
_entity.id
_entity.type
_entity.pdbx_description
1 polymer ?
#
loop_
_entity_poly.entity_id
_entity_poly.type
_entity_poly.pdbx_seq_one_letter_code
_entity_poly.pdbx_strand_id
1 'polypeptide(L)'
;DKATGMGVRNGTDKDAEALFKCFRSLGFDVMVYNDCSCARMQDLLKRASEEDHTNSACFACILLSHGEENLIYGKDGVIPIKDLTAHFRGDRCKTLLEKPKLFFIQACRGTELDDGIQADSGPINDTDANPRHKIPVEADFLFAYSTVPGYYSWRNPGRGSWFVQALCSILDEHGKELEVMQILTRVNDRVARHFESQSDDPRFNEKKQIP
;
A
#
# COMPACT_ATOMS: atom_id res chain seq x y z
N ASP A 1 -3.83 -11.57 -18.83
CA ASP A 1 -3.55 -12.99 -18.54
C ASP A 1 -4.81 -13.80 -18.85
N LYS A 2 -4.70 -14.98 -19.49
CA LYS A 2 -5.88 -15.78 -19.88
C LYS A 2 -6.61 -16.41 -18.69
N ALA A 3 -5.93 -16.63 -17.56
CA ALA A 3 -6.50 -17.22 -16.36
C ALA A 3 -7.34 -16.22 -15.57
N THR A 4 -6.92 -14.95 -15.51
CA THR A 4 -7.61 -13.91 -14.72
C THR A 4 -8.41 -12.90 -15.55
N GLY A 5 -8.19 -12.83 -16.86
CA GLY A 5 -8.77 -11.79 -17.71
C GLY A 5 -8.14 -10.40 -17.53
N MET A 6 -7.17 -10.25 -16.61
CA MET A 6 -6.60 -8.95 -16.26
C MET A 6 -5.51 -8.50 -17.24
N GLY A 7 -5.47 -7.20 -17.54
CA GLY A 7 -4.47 -6.58 -18.41
C GLY A 7 -3.08 -6.46 -17.78
N VAL A 8 -2.06 -6.21 -18.60
CA VAL A 8 -0.68 -5.96 -18.13
C VAL A 8 -0.61 -4.64 -17.34
N ARG A 9 0.07 -4.63 -16.20
CA ARG A 9 0.22 -3.45 -15.33
C ARG A 9 1.40 -2.57 -15.74
N ASN A 10 1.40 -2.06 -16.97
CA ASN A 10 2.47 -1.21 -17.51
C ASN A 10 2.89 -0.08 -16.55
N GLY A 11 4.19 0.08 -16.30
CA GLY A 11 4.71 1.05 -15.35
C GLY A 11 4.88 0.51 -13.92
N THR A 12 4.36 -0.68 -13.59
CA THR A 12 4.60 -1.29 -12.26
C THR A 12 6.06 -1.64 -12.00
N ASP A 13 6.86 -1.88 -13.04
CA ASP A 13 8.29 -2.13 -12.87
C ASP A 13 9.02 -0.85 -12.42
N LYS A 14 8.55 0.32 -12.86
CA LYS A 14 9.04 1.63 -12.38
C LYS A 14 8.65 1.85 -10.93
N ASP A 15 7.42 1.50 -10.56
CA ASP A 15 6.96 1.54 -9.17
C ASP A 15 7.85 0.65 -8.28
N ALA A 16 8.07 -0.61 -8.69
CA ALA A 16 8.89 -1.56 -7.95
C ALA A 16 10.35 -1.10 -7.82
N GLU A 17 10.94 -0.55 -8.88
CA GLU A 17 12.31 -0.01 -8.86
C GLU A 17 12.44 1.20 -7.92
N ALA A 18 11.48 2.13 -7.96
CA ALA A 18 11.46 3.29 -7.08
C ALA A 18 11.32 2.87 -5.62
N LEU A 19 10.34 2.01 -5.31
CA LEU A 19 10.13 1.49 -3.95
C LEU A 19 11.34 0.71 -3.44
N PHE A 20 11.98 -0.09 -4.28
CA PHE A 20 13.21 -0.80 -3.93
C PHE A 20 14.31 0.18 -3.49
N LYS A 21 14.53 1.26 -4.26
CA LYS A 21 15.53 2.27 -3.93
C LYS A 21 15.16 3.03 -2.66
N CYS A 22 13.93 3.49 -2.51
CA CYS A 22 13.47 4.24 -1.34
C CYS A 22 13.56 3.40 -0.06
N PHE A 23 12.98 2.20 -0.04
CA PHE A 23 12.99 1.38 1.18
C PHE A 23 14.40 0.90 1.53
N ARG A 24 15.25 0.65 0.53
CA ARG A 24 16.66 0.35 0.79
C ARG A 24 17.41 1.57 1.36
N SER A 25 17.12 2.79 0.90
CA SER A 25 17.73 4.01 1.43
C SER A 25 17.31 4.30 2.88
N LEU A 26 16.09 3.88 3.26
CA LEU A 26 15.58 3.89 4.64
C LEU A 26 16.23 2.84 5.55
N GLY A 27 16.93 1.86 4.98
CA GLY A 27 17.65 0.82 5.72
C GLY A 27 16.93 -0.53 5.80
N PHE A 28 15.89 -0.76 4.99
CA PHE A 28 15.28 -2.08 4.87
C PHE A 28 16.12 -3.02 3.99
N ASP A 29 16.13 -4.30 4.36
CA ASP A 29 16.60 -5.39 3.49
C ASP A 29 15.48 -5.79 2.51
N VAL A 30 15.49 -5.17 1.32
CA VAL A 30 14.39 -5.29 0.36
C VAL A 30 14.55 -6.51 -0.56
N MET A 31 13.50 -7.35 -0.63
CA MET A 31 13.36 -8.45 -1.59
C MET A 31 12.20 -8.19 -2.55
N VAL A 32 12.42 -8.39 -3.85
CA VAL A 32 11.40 -8.17 -4.90
C VAL A 32 10.98 -9.51 -5.51
N TYR A 33 9.67 -9.74 -5.61
CA TYR A 33 9.08 -10.93 -6.20
C TYR A 33 8.10 -10.55 -7.31
N ASN A 34 8.34 -11.03 -8.54
CA ASN A 34 7.55 -10.69 -9.72
C ASN A 34 6.56 -11.80 -10.09
N ASP A 35 5.40 -11.43 -10.63
CA ASP A 35 4.38 -12.33 -11.19
C ASP A 35 4.07 -13.56 -10.32
N CYS A 36 3.84 -13.29 -9.04
CA CYS A 36 3.51 -14.32 -8.05
C CYS A 36 2.09 -14.86 -8.27
N SER A 37 1.93 -16.17 -8.15
CA SER A 37 0.61 -16.78 -7.96
C SER A 37 0.05 -16.49 -6.56
N CYS A 38 -1.24 -16.68 -6.35
CA CYS A 38 -1.87 -16.59 -5.04
C CYS A 38 -1.18 -17.52 -4.03
N ALA A 39 -0.91 -18.76 -4.42
CA ALA A 39 -0.19 -19.72 -3.59
C ALA A 39 1.25 -19.24 -3.27
N ARG A 40 1.93 -18.63 -4.24
CA ARG A 40 3.29 -18.09 -4.02
C ARG A 40 3.28 -16.89 -3.08
N MET A 41 2.32 -15.96 -3.21
CA MET A 41 2.17 -14.83 -2.30
C MET A 41 1.94 -15.30 -0.86
N GLN A 42 1.03 -16.27 -0.68
CA GLN A 42 0.77 -16.91 0.61
C GLN A 42 2.02 -17.54 1.21
N ASP A 43 2.71 -18.38 0.43
CA ASP A 43 3.91 -19.07 0.88
C ASP A 43 5.04 -18.10 1.24
N LEU A 44 5.25 -17.04 0.46
CA LEU A 44 6.25 -16.02 0.74
C LEU A 44 5.97 -15.29 2.07
N LEU A 45 4.74 -14.83 2.29
CA LEU A 45 4.39 -14.08 3.49
C LEU A 45 4.30 -14.97 4.73
N LYS A 46 3.86 -16.23 4.57
CA LYS A 46 3.94 -17.22 5.64
C LYS A 46 5.39 -17.45 6.05
N ARG A 47 6.29 -17.73 5.10
CA ARG A 47 7.71 -17.94 5.41
C ARG A 47 8.35 -16.71 6.04
N ALA A 48 8.07 -15.51 5.52
CA ALA A 48 8.55 -14.27 6.12
C ALA A 48 8.06 -14.09 7.57
N SER A 49 6.82 -14.48 7.90
CA SER A 49 6.30 -14.43 9.28
C SER A 49 6.94 -15.46 10.22
N GLU A 50 7.53 -16.53 9.67
CA GLU A 50 8.19 -17.60 10.41
C GLU A 50 9.69 -17.32 10.65
N GLU A 51 10.24 -16.27 10.04
CA GLU A 51 11.61 -15.80 10.29
C GLU A 51 11.78 -15.19 11.70
N ASP A 52 13.03 -15.14 12.18
CA ASP A 52 13.36 -14.51 13.45
C ASP A 52 13.62 -13.00 13.29
N HIS A 53 12.58 -12.21 13.61
CA HIS A 53 12.62 -10.75 13.60
C HIS A 53 13.10 -10.12 14.90
N THR A 54 13.67 -10.89 15.84
CA THR A 54 14.08 -10.37 17.16
C THR A 54 15.00 -9.15 17.04
N ASN A 55 15.92 -9.18 16.08
CA ASN A 55 16.86 -8.09 15.80
C ASN A 55 16.36 -7.03 14.81
N SER A 56 15.14 -7.18 14.27
CA SER A 56 14.50 -6.21 13.39
C SER A 56 13.72 -5.18 14.19
N ALA A 57 13.70 -3.92 13.77
CA ALA A 57 12.90 -2.88 14.42
C ALA A 57 11.42 -2.91 13.99
N CYS A 58 11.15 -3.27 12.73
CA CYS A 58 9.82 -3.35 12.14
C CYS A 58 9.81 -4.29 10.92
N PHE A 59 8.64 -4.50 10.35
CA PHE A 59 8.44 -5.22 9.09
C PHE A 59 7.66 -4.34 8.10
N ALA A 60 8.01 -4.42 6.81
CA ALA A 60 7.28 -3.77 5.74
C ALA A 60 7.01 -4.74 4.58
N CYS A 61 5.78 -4.71 4.06
CA CYS A 61 5.37 -5.44 2.87
C CYS A 61 4.69 -4.48 1.89
N ILE A 62 5.08 -4.56 0.62
CA ILE A 62 4.53 -3.71 -0.44
C ILE A 62 3.91 -4.61 -1.51
N LEU A 63 2.63 -4.41 -1.78
CA LEU A 63 1.86 -5.22 -2.73
C LEU A 63 1.48 -4.36 -3.94
N LEU A 64 2.00 -4.71 -5.12
CA LEU A 64 1.70 -4.06 -6.40
C LEU A 64 0.95 -5.02 -7.30
N SER A 65 -0.38 -4.92 -7.37
CA SER A 65 -1.17 -5.80 -8.24
C SER A 65 -2.47 -5.14 -8.72
N HIS A 66 -3.29 -5.92 -9.42
CA HIS A 66 -4.72 -5.63 -9.52
C HIS A 66 -5.38 -5.99 -8.19
N GLY A 67 -6.56 -5.41 -7.95
CA GLY A 67 -7.33 -5.70 -6.75
C GLY A 67 -8.80 -5.42 -6.95
N GLU A 68 -9.56 -5.95 -6.00
CA GLU A 68 -10.98 -5.69 -5.79
C GLU A 68 -11.16 -5.38 -4.30
N GLU A 69 -12.39 -5.11 -3.87
CA GLU A 69 -12.64 -4.82 -2.47
C GLU A 69 -12.15 -5.98 -1.57
N ASN A 70 -11.17 -5.69 -0.72
CA ASN A 70 -10.52 -6.63 0.21
C ASN A 70 -9.72 -7.78 -0.45
N LEU A 71 -9.59 -7.80 -1.77
CA LEU A 71 -8.92 -8.85 -2.54
C LEU A 71 -7.73 -8.30 -3.32
N ILE A 72 -6.71 -9.12 -3.51
CA ILE A 72 -5.56 -8.83 -4.37
C ILE A 72 -5.33 -9.96 -5.37
N TYR A 73 -4.97 -9.61 -6.60
CA TYR A 73 -4.71 -10.57 -7.65
C TYR A 73 -3.30 -11.18 -7.52
N GLY A 74 -3.23 -12.51 -7.60
CA GLY A 74 -2.05 -13.20 -8.11
C GLY A 74 -2.16 -13.36 -9.63
N LYS A 75 -1.14 -13.91 -10.27
CA LYS A 75 -1.21 -14.17 -11.73
C LYS A 75 -2.28 -15.19 -12.13
N ASP A 76 -2.72 -16.02 -11.19
CA ASP A 76 -3.62 -17.16 -11.39
C ASP A 76 -5.00 -17.01 -10.73
N GLY A 77 -5.27 -15.90 -10.03
CA GLY A 77 -6.54 -15.67 -9.35
C GLY A 77 -6.51 -14.50 -8.38
N VAL A 78 -7.42 -14.52 -7.41
CA VAL A 78 -7.53 -13.52 -6.34
C VAL A 78 -7.35 -14.17 -4.97
N ILE A 79 -6.92 -13.39 -4.00
CA ILE A 79 -6.82 -13.81 -2.60
C ILE A 79 -7.18 -12.67 -1.64
N PRO A 80 -7.84 -12.94 -0.50
CA PRO A 80 -8.06 -11.93 0.51
C PRO A 80 -6.74 -11.37 1.06
N ILE A 81 -6.62 -10.04 1.10
CA ILE A 81 -5.46 -9.36 1.70
C ILE A 81 -5.34 -9.73 3.18
N LYS A 82 -6.48 -9.91 3.86
CA LYS A 82 -6.55 -10.38 5.25
C LYS A 82 -5.84 -11.72 5.45
N ASP A 83 -5.92 -12.64 4.50
CA ASP A 83 -5.28 -13.96 4.63
C ASP A 83 -3.75 -13.86 4.49
N LEU A 84 -3.26 -12.85 3.78
CA LEU A 84 -1.83 -12.56 3.64
C LEU A 84 -1.28 -11.90 4.91
N THR A 85 -2.00 -10.93 5.47
CA THR A 85 -1.53 -10.15 6.62
C THR A 85 -1.73 -10.88 7.95
N ALA A 86 -2.71 -11.78 8.03
CA ALA A 86 -3.00 -12.57 9.23
C ALA A 86 -1.82 -13.45 9.68
N HIS A 87 -0.83 -13.73 8.84
CA HIS A 87 0.40 -14.45 9.23
C HIS A 87 1.22 -13.67 10.27
N PHE A 88 1.14 -12.34 10.28
CA PHE A 88 1.95 -11.47 11.12
C PHE A 88 1.28 -11.05 12.43
N ARG A 89 0.10 -11.62 12.75
CA ARG A 89 -0.57 -11.35 14.03
C ARG A 89 0.33 -11.71 15.21
N GLY A 90 0.14 -11.04 16.33
CA GLY A 90 0.97 -11.24 17.53
C GLY A 90 0.96 -12.66 18.09
N ASP A 91 -0.11 -13.44 17.85
CA ASP A 91 -0.20 -14.85 18.22
C ASP A 91 0.54 -15.81 17.27
N ARG A 92 0.92 -15.34 16.07
CA ARG A 92 1.55 -16.15 15.02
C ARG A 92 3.00 -15.74 14.72
N CYS A 93 3.30 -14.44 14.74
CA CYS A 93 4.64 -13.90 14.53
C CYS A 93 5.12 -13.17 15.80
N LYS A 94 5.55 -13.95 16.80
CA LYS A 94 5.90 -13.43 18.13
C LYS A 94 7.10 -12.48 18.12
N THR A 95 8.04 -12.66 17.20
CA THR A 95 9.27 -11.85 17.08
C THR A 95 8.99 -10.44 16.54
N LEU A 96 7.78 -10.20 15.99
CA LEU A 96 7.24 -8.90 15.61
C LEU A 96 6.14 -8.38 16.57
N LEU A 97 5.94 -9.00 17.73
CA LEU A 97 5.05 -8.44 18.76
C LEU A 97 5.59 -7.07 19.20
N GLU A 98 4.70 -6.07 19.36
CA GLU A 98 5.06 -4.68 19.72
C GLU A 98 5.93 -3.96 18.68
N LYS A 99 6.13 -4.56 17.50
CA LYS A 99 6.89 -3.96 16.39
C LYS A 99 5.95 -3.57 15.24
N PRO A 100 6.15 -2.41 14.60
CA PRO A 100 5.31 -1.98 13.48
C PRO A 100 5.34 -2.98 12.32
N LYS A 101 4.16 -3.27 11.78
CA LYS A 101 3.91 -4.16 10.63
C LYS A 101 3.23 -3.35 9.54
N LEU A 102 4.03 -2.80 8.63
CA LEU A 102 3.60 -1.81 7.64
C LEU A 102 3.24 -2.49 6.32
N PHE A 103 2.03 -2.27 5.82
CA PHE A 103 1.56 -2.81 4.55
C PHE A 103 1.18 -1.66 3.60
N PHE A 104 1.89 -1.54 2.49
CA PHE A 104 1.62 -0.55 1.44
C PHE A 104 0.99 -1.25 0.25
N ILE A 105 -0.22 -0.87 -0.14
CA ILE A 105 -1.04 -1.65 -1.07
C ILE A 105 -1.44 -0.77 -2.24
N GLN A 106 -0.79 -1.00 -3.39
CA GLN A 106 -1.14 -0.40 -4.67
C GLN A 106 -1.99 -1.39 -5.47
N ALA A 107 -3.31 -1.30 -5.28
CA ALA A 107 -4.30 -2.08 -5.99
C ALA A 107 -5.63 -1.30 -6.06
N CYS A 108 -6.46 -1.58 -7.06
CA CYS A 108 -7.84 -1.10 -7.04
C CYS A 108 -8.58 -1.75 -5.87
N ARG A 109 -9.61 -1.08 -5.35
CA ARG A 109 -10.50 -1.63 -4.32
C ARG A 109 -11.95 -1.69 -4.77
N GLY A 110 -12.16 -1.54 -6.07
CA GLY A 110 -13.44 -1.53 -6.75
C GLY A 110 -13.31 -0.82 -8.10
N THR A 111 -14.42 -0.35 -8.65
CA THR A 111 -14.50 0.24 -10.00
C THR A 111 -15.06 1.66 -10.02
N GLU A 112 -15.37 2.24 -8.85
CA GLU A 112 -15.85 3.61 -8.74
C GLU A 112 -14.74 4.62 -9.12
N LEU A 113 -15.15 5.74 -9.71
CA LEU A 113 -14.27 6.83 -10.12
C LEU A 113 -14.65 8.08 -9.33
N ASP A 114 -13.66 8.80 -8.83
CA ASP A 114 -13.87 10.06 -8.12
C ASP A 114 -13.88 11.22 -9.12
N ASP A 115 -15.03 11.88 -9.27
CA ASP A 115 -15.22 13.02 -10.16
C ASP A 115 -14.61 14.33 -9.62
N GLY A 116 -14.19 14.36 -8.35
CA GLY A 116 -13.70 15.54 -7.66
C GLY A 116 -14.81 16.55 -7.32
N ILE A 117 -14.55 17.38 -6.31
CA ILE A 117 -15.40 18.53 -5.94
C ILE A 117 -14.51 19.70 -5.50
N GLN A 118 -14.92 20.94 -5.77
CA GLN A 118 -14.26 22.13 -5.25
C GLN A 118 -14.63 22.32 -3.77
N ALA A 119 -13.65 22.51 -2.89
CA ALA A 119 -13.91 22.62 -1.44
C ALA A 119 -13.21 23.84 -0.80
N ASP A 120 -14.01 24.64 -0.09
CA ASP A 120 -13.56 25.61 0.92
C ASP A 120 -13.52 24.90 2.29
N SER A 121 -12.40 24.94 3.00
CA SER A 121 -12.18 24.11 4.21
C SER A 121 -11.96 24.92 5.50
N GLY A 122 -12.52 24.44 6.62
CA GLY A 122 -12.24 24.89 7.99
C GLY A 122 -11.94 23.71 8.94
N PRO A 123 -11.27 23.91 10.11
CA PRO A 123 -10.65 22.82 10.88
C PRO A 123 -11.45 22.36 12.10
N ILE A 124 -11.21 21.12 12.57
CA ILE A 124 -11.63 20.61 13.90
C ILE A 124 -10.53 19.70 14.49
N ASN A 125 -10.19 19.92 15.76
CA ASN A 125 -9.28 19.13 16.61
C ASN A 125 -10.07 18.23 17.59
N ASP A 126 -9.51 17.10 18.05
CA ASP A 126 -9.05 16.88 19.46
C ASP A 126 -8.60 15.43 19.80
N THR A 127 -8.01 15.30 20.99
CA THR A 127 -6.97 14.36 21.49
C THR A 127 -7.39 13.22 22.46
N ASP A 128 -6.53 12.19 22.53
CA ASP A 128 -6.03 11.30 23.63
C ASP A 128 -6.91 10.49 24.64
N ALA A 129 -6.54 9.21 24.87
CA ALA A 129 -5.91 8.68 26.13
C ALA A 129 -5.94 7.12 26.27
N ASN A 130 -4.94 6.55 26.99
CA ASN A 130 -4.56 5.13 27.15
C ASN A 130 -4.94 4.51 28.53
N PRO A 131 -5.20 3.18 28.67
CA PRO A 131 -4.76 2.46 29.89
C PRO A 131 -4.31 0.98 29.69
N ARG A 132 -3.12 0.61 30.25
CA ARG A 132 -2.59 -0.75 30.58
C ARG A 132 -3.07 -1.96 29.73
N HIS A 133 -2.23 -2.43 28.81
CA HIS A 133 -2.68 -3.27 27.70
C HIS A 133 -2.28 -4.74 27.78
N LYS A 134 -3.27 -5.62 27.69
CA LYS A 134 -3.13 -6.87 26.94
C LYS A 134 -3.17 -6.45 25.48
N ILE A 135 -2.05 -6.56 24.78
CA ILE A 135 -1.95 -6.08 23.39
C ILE A 135 -2.87 -6.93 22.51
N PRO A 136 -3.81 -6.31 21.77
CA PRO A 136 -4.62 -7.02 20.79
C PRO A 136 -3.73 -7.72 19.77
N VAL A 137 -4.12 -8.92 19.33
CA VAL A 137 -3.33 -9.70 18.36
C VAL A 137 -3.18 -9.02 16.98
N GLU A 138 -4.06 -8.05 16.68
CA GLU A 138 -4.06 -7.23 15.47
C GLU A 138 -3.42 -5.83 15.69
N ALA A 139 -2.81 -5.59 16.85
CA ALA A 139 -2.13 -4.32 17.13
C ALA A 139 -0.84 -4.16 16.30
N ASP A 140 -0.38 -2.91 16.20
CA ASP A 140 0.85 -2.49 15.51
C ASP A 140 0.85 -2.74 13.99
N PHE A 141 -0.32 -2.97 13.38
CA PHE A 141 -0.48 -2.97 11.94
C PHE A 141 -0.80 -1.57 11.42
N LEU A 142 -0.12 -1.18 10.34
CA LEU A 142 -0.46 0.01 9.57
C LEU A 142 -0.71 -0.42 8.13
N PHE A 143 -1.86 -0.01 7.57
CA PHE A 143 -2.20 -0.24 6.18
C PHE A 143 -2.30 1.09 5.42
N ALA A 144 -1.44 1.28 4.43
CA ALA A 144 -1.48 2.40 3.51
C ALA A 144 -1.99 1.89 2.15
N TYR A 145 -3.30 1.97 1.94
CA TYR A 145 -3.92 1.67 0.65
C TYR A 145 -3.71 2.85 -0.30
N SER A 146 -3.63 2.59 -1.61
CA SER A 146 -3.48 3.63 -2.63
C SER A 146 -4.80 4.32 -2.99
N THR A 147 -5.94 3.76 -2.54
CA THR A 147 -7.27 4.32 -2.75
C THR A 147 -8.26 3.86 -1.67
N VAL A 148 -9.33 4.63 -1.48
CA VAL A 148 -10.46 4.31 -0.61
C VAL A 148 -11.23 3.05 -1.09
N PRO A 149 -11.93 2.32 -0.20
CA PRO A 149 -12.73 1.16 -0.57
C PRO A 149 -13.75 1.48 -1.67
N GLY A 150 -13.89 0.61 -2.68
CA GLY A 150 -14.82 0.80 -3.81
C GLY A 150 -14.21 1.48 -5.03
N TYR A 151 -13.07 2.16 -4.89
CA TYR A 151 -12.54 3.06 -5.94
C TYR A 151 -11.40 2.44 -6.76
N TYR A 152 -11.23 3.01 -7.96
CA TYR A 152 -10.16 2.70 -8.88
C TYR A 152 -8.84 3.34 -8.43
N SER A 153 -7.72 2.66 -8.66
CA SER A 153 -6.38 3.21 -8.38
C SER A 153 -5.59 3.44 -9.67
N TRP A 154 -5.27 4.70 -9.94
CA TRP A 154 -4.68 5.19 -11.18
C TRP A 154 -3.20 4.88 -11.31
N ARG A 155 -2.82 4.56 -12.55
CA ARG A 155 -1.44 4.30 -12.94
C ARG A 155 -1.14 4.84 -14.32
N ASN A 156 -0.02 5.54 -14.44
CA ASN A 156 0.50 5.99 -15.71
C ASN A 156 1.45 4.92 -16.29
N PRO A 157 1.23 4.43 -17.54
CA PRO A 157 2.06 3.41 -18.15
C PRO A 157 3.55 3.74 -18.23
N GLY A 158 3.89 5.03 -18.35
CA GLY A 158 5.27 5.51 -18.48
C GLY A 158 5.89 6.06 -17.19
N ARG A 159 5.11 6.35 -16.14
CA ARG A 159 5.61 6.99 -14.91
C ARG A 159 5.36 6.20 -13.62
N GLY A 160 4.53 5.15 -13.67
CA GLY A 160 4.12 4.41 -12.48
C GLY A 160 2.80 4.90 -11.90
N SER A 161 2.42 4.41 -10.73
CA SER A 161 1.19 4.79 -10.03
C SER A 161 1.32 6.12 -9.30
N TRP A 162 0.21 6.83 -9.14
CA TRP A 162 0.23 8.14 -8.47
C TRP A 162 0.65 8.02 -6.99
N PHE A 163 0.10 7.02 -6.32
CA PHE A 163 0.43 6.72 -4.93
C PHE A 163 1.91 6.38 -4.75
N VAL A 164 2.47 5.49 -5.59
CA VAL A 164 3.89 5.10 -5.45
C VAL A 164 4.81 6.26 -5.78
N GLN A 165 4.51 7.05 -6.82
CA GLN A 165 5.26 8.27 -7.12
C GLN A 165 5.28 9.25 -5.94
N ALA A 166 4.11 9.52 -5.34
CA ALA A 166 4.00 10.40 -4.19
C ALA A 166 4.72 9.85 -2.95
N LEU A 167 4.52 8.57 -2.64
CA LEU A 167 5.16 7.89 -1.52
C LEU A 167 6.68 7.93 -1.62
N CYS A 168 7.25 7.51 -2.76
CA CYS A 168 8.70 7.52 -2.97
C CYS A 168 9.27 8.94 -2.86
N SER A 169 8.61 9.92 -3.50
CA SER A 169 9.06 11.32 -3.44
C SER A 169 9.12 11.87 -2.01
N ILE A 170 8.11 11.58 -1.18
CA ILE A 170 8.06 12.09 0.19
C ILE A 170 9.00 11.31 1.11
N LEU A 171 9.15 10.00 0.91
CA LEU A 171 10.12 9.19 1.65
C LEU A 171 11.56 9.59 1.34
N ASP A 172 11.87 9.91 0.09
CA ASP A 172 13.21 10.37 -0.29
C ASP A 172 13.56 11.71 0.35
N GLU A 173 12.58 12.61 0.50
CA GLU A 173 12.79 13.94 1.09
C GLU A 173 12.77 13.91 2.62
N HIS A 174 11.88 13.12 3.23
CA HIS A 174 11.54 13.24 4.65
C HIS A 174 11.51 11.92 5.42
N GLY A 175 11.80 10.78 4.77
CA GLY A 175 11.59 9.46 5.35
C GLY A 175 12.44 9.14 6.59
N LYS A 176 13.46 9.96 6.88
CA LYS A 176 14.31 9.85 8.08
C LYS A 176 14.08 10.95 9.11
N GLU A 177 13.16 11.87 8.83
CA GLU A 177 12.94 13.08 9.63
C GLU A 177 11.52 13.15 10.19
N LEU A 178 10.55 12.65 9.44
CA LEU A 178 9.14 12.71 9.80
C LEU A 178 8.62 11.35 10.28
N GLU A 179 7.61 11.42 11.15
CA GLU A 179 6.88 10.24 11.61
C GLU A 179 5.98 9.69 10.48
N VAL A 180 5.70 8.38 10.50
CA VAL A 180 5.05 7.69 9.37
C VAL A 180 3.66 8.25 9.04
N MET A 181 2.86 8.68 10.01
CA MET A 181 1.56 9.31 9.75
C MET A 181 1.70 10.69 9.12
N GLN A 182 2.75 11.44 9.47
CA GLN A 182 3.05 12.73 8.81
C GLN A 182 3.44 12.50 7.34
N ILE A 183 4.26 11.48 7.08
CA ILE A 183 4.63 11.08 5.71
C ILE A 183 3.38 10.71 4.91
N LEU A 184 2.54 9.81 5.44
CA LEU A 184 1.35 9.33 4.75
C LEU A 184 0.31 10.44 4.54
N THR A 185 0.19 11.38 5.47
CA THR A 185 -0.68 12.55 5.31
C THR A 185 -0.20 13.45 4.16
N ARG A 186 1.11 13.65 4.03
CA ARG A 186 1.67 14.37 2.87
C ARG A 186 1.47 13.59 1.57
N VAL A 187 1.51 12.25 1.60
CA VAL A 187 1.21 11.42 0.44
C VAL A 187 -0.23 11.62 0.00
N ASN A 188 -1.18 11.63 0.95
CA ASN A 188 -2.58 11.90 0.68
C ASN A 188 -2.78 13.26 0.01
N ASP A 189 -2.20 14.32 0.57
CA ASP A 189 -2.27 15.66 0.01
C ASP A 189 -1.65 15.73 -1.40
N ARG A 190 -0.49 15.09 -1.59
CA ARG A 190 0.21 15.06 -2.88
C ARG A 190 -0.62 14.35 -3.96
N VAL A 191 -1.22 13.20 -3.63
CA VAL A 191 -2.05 12.44 -4.57
C VAL A 191 -3.30 13.24 -4.94
N ALA A 192 -4.00 13.81 -3.95
CA ALA A 192 -5.24 14.56 -4.18
C ALA A 192 -5.02 15.83 -5.03
N ARG A 193 -3.96 16.60 -4.75
CA ARG A 193 -3.76 17.91 -5.39
C ARG A 193 -3.08 17.86 -6.74
N HIS A 194 -2.13 16.95 -6.94
CA HIS A 194 -1.22 17.02 -8.08
C HIS A 194 -1.44 15.98 -9.15
N PHE A 195 -2.43 15.10 -8.98
CA PHE A 195 -2.78 14.11 -9.96
C PHE A 195 -4.23 14.25 -10.38
N GLU A 196 -4.45 14.05 -11.67
CA GLU A 196 -5.75 14.07 -12.33
C GLU A 196 -5.62 13.21 -13.59
N SER A 197 -6.64 12.42 -13.89
CA SER A 197 -6.58 11.50 -15.02
C SER A 197 -6.74 12.26 -16.34
N GLN A 198 -5.98 11.83 -17.34
CA GLN A 198 -6.08 12.34 -18.70
C GLN A 198 -6.35 11.17 -19.64
N SER A 199 -7.49 11.18 -20.31
CA SER A 199 -7.96 10.08 -21.16
C SER A 199 -8.79 10.61 -22.32
N ASP A 200 -8.63 10.00 -23.51
CA ASP A 200 -9.48 10.28 -24.67
C ASP A 200 -10.93 9.77 -24.46
N ASP A 201 -11.11 8.77 -23.58
CA ASP A 201 -12.44 8.34 -23.14
C ASP A 201 -12.95 9.28 -22.04
N PRO A 202 -14.04 10.04 -22.26
CA PRO A 202 -14.58 11.00 -21.30
C PRO A 202 -14.94 10.39 -19.95
N ARG A 203 -15.26 9.09 -19.91
CA ARG A 203 -15.60 8.39 -18.66
C ARG A 203 -14.40 8.30 -17.70
N PHE A 204 -13.20 8.35 -18.25
CA PHE A 204 -11.94 8.20 -17.51
C PHE A 204 -11.11 9.48 -17.49
N ASN A 205 -11.63 10.60 -18.01
CA ASN A 205 -10.95 11.89 -18.01
C ASN A 205 -11.31 12.70 -16.76
N GLU A 206 -10.38 13.55 -16.30
CA GLU A 206 -10.56 14.51 -15.19
C GLU A 206 -10.97 13.85 -13.85
N LYS A 207 -10.54 12.60 -13.62
CA LYS A 207 -10.82 11.88 -12.37
C LYS A 207 -9.72 12.09 -11.35
N LYS A 208 -10.11 12.03 -10.08
CA LYS A 208 -9.24 12.22 -8.92
C LYS A 208 -9.00 10.90 -8.19
N GLN A 209 -8.14 10.96 -7.18
CA GLN A 209 -7.84 9.85 -6.29
C GLN A 209 -7.44 10.39 -4.92
N ILE A 210 -7.85 9.71 -3.87
CA ILE A 210 -7.32 9.87 -2.52
C ILE A 210 -6.93 8.48 -1.99
N PRO A 211 -5.71 8.30 -1.44
CA PRO A 211 -5.29 7.06 -0.77
C PRO A 211 -6.03 6.79 0.54
#